data_AF-A0A7S0RRV2-F1
#
_entry.id   AF-A0A7S0RRV2-F1
#
_cell.length_a   1.000
_cell.length_b   1.000
_cell.length_c   1.000
_cell.angle_alpha   90.00
_cell.angle_beta   90.00
_cell.angle_gamma   90.00
#
_symmetry.space_group_name_H-M   'P 1'
#
loop_
_entity.id
_entity.type
_entity.pdbx_description
1 polymer ?
#
loop_
_entity_poly.entity_id
_entity_poly.type
_entity_poly.pdbx_seq_one_letter_code
_entity_poly.pdbx_strand_id
1 'polypeptide(L)'
;GGDAEAEGALGLEDMRRELSALKVGTQEIDVRMTTVSFSVCDYCVAAYTRALSTHTSNVLWRPPLPTAPHPNGTAGSKPSFQARIHQFLDSAELHANLQEFALPGLWAEAGLSPPEPPGGASKTIPVYLFDLSNEELLLFDRHHQVVAYPDMVLAVRTRAAEALVDFQCGRHVMALRPHDVARPLLAGVLQALWAVAPPSLAWDAADNAAVESHLWAVGLTPFGPLGAGRHLSFVQVDAGLRNLVHAHANASLAAAREVLAEFARFGHDEAPLSAAAAATLSARFNVLRYKLARAARTAAMHNFNASLYFALSAAHEVGGISEVLRGGAEDMATTVTCFQEPDMPLQNWVAVVGVVLSLGYLYMRNLGTFKAK
;
A
#
# COMPACT_ATOMS: atom_id res chain seq x y z
N GLY A 1 -32.62 4.81 16.58
CA GLY A 1 -32.57 5.99 17.47
C GLY A 1 -31.14 6.45 17.63
N GLY A 2 -30.29 5.65 18.30
CA GLY A 2 -28.89 6.00 18.56
C GLY A 2 -27.98 6.06 17.33
N ASP A 3 -28.16 5.18 16.32
CA ASP A 3 -27.26 5.16 15.16
C ASP A 3 -27.36 6.42 14.29
N ALA A 4 -28.56 6.97 14.08
CA ALA A 4 -28.73 8.20 13.28
C ALA A 4 -28.13 9.45 13.96
N GLU A 5 -28.16 9.51 15.29
CA GLU A 5 -27.53 10.59 16.06
C GLU A 5 -25.99 10.44 16.05
N ALA A 6 -25.48 9.20 16.12
CA ALA A 6 -24.07 8.88 15.98
C ALA A 6 -23.54 9.19 14.55
N GLU A 7 -24.30 8.86 13.50
CA GLU A 7 -23.98 9.18 12.11
C GLU A 7 -23.92 10.71 11.90
N GLY A 8 -24.87 11.46 12.47
CA GLY A 8 -24.88 12.92 12.42
C GLY A 8 -23.66 13.53 13.14
N ALA A 9 -23.31 13.02 14.31
CA ALA A 9 -22.14 13.47 15.07
C ALA A 9 -20.80 13.17 14.36
N LEU A 10 -20.76 12.12 13.55
CA LEU A 10 -19.58 11.75 12.75
C LEU A 10 -19.54 12.42 11.37
N GLY A 11 -20.57 13.18 10.99
CA GLY A 11 -20.65 13.84 9.69
C GLY A 11 -20.67 12.86 8.52
N LEU A 12 -21.30 11.69 8.70
CA LEU A 12 -21.24 10.61 7.71
C LEU A 12 -21.93 11.00 6.39
N GLU A 13 -23.01 11.80 6.45
CA GLU A 13 -23.67 12.37 5.26
C GLU A 13 -22.76 13.32 4.48
N ASP A 14 -22.01 14.17 5.18
CA ASP A 14 -21.03 15.03 4.55
C ASP A 14 -19.94 14.18 3.88
N MET A 15 -19.44 13.16 4.56
CA MET A 15 -18.47 12.22 4.00
C MET A 15 -19.01 11.52 2.74
N ARG A 16 -20.23 10.98 2.77
CA ARG A 16 -20.90 10.35 1.61
C ARG A 16 -20.96 11.32 0.42
N ARG A 17 -21.35 12.58 0.68
CA ARG A 17 -21.42 13.63 -0.33
C ARG A 17 -20.05 13.95 -0.91
N GLU A 18 -19.04 14.16 -0.08
CA GLU A 18 -17.68 14.46 -0.53
C GLU A 18 -17.07 13.31 -1.34
N LEU A 19 -17.21 12.07 -0.86
CA LEU A 19 -16.70 10.89 -1.57
C LEU A 19 -17.42 10.67 -2.91
N SER A 20 -18.67 11.11 -3.06
CA SER A 20 -19.39 11.00 -4.33
C SER A 20 -18.72 11.77 -5.48
N ALA A 21 -17.91 12.80 -5.18
CA ALA A 21 -17.13 13.52 -6.18
C ALA A 21 -15.99 12.67 -6.79
N LEU A 22 -15.61 11.57 -6.13
CA LEU A 22 -14.57 10.64 -6.58
C LEU A 22 -15.11 9.47 -7.41
N LYS A 23 -16.40 9.46 -7.73
CA LYS A 23 -17.01 8.43 -8.59
C LYS A 23 -16.58 8.59 -10.04
N VAL A 24 -16.22 7.47 -10.68
CA VAL A 24 -15.91 7.42 -12.13
C VAL A 24 -16.73 6.34 -12.80
N GLY A 25 -17.27 6.64 -13.97
CA GLY A 25 -18.05 5.70 -14.77
C GLY A 25 -19.30 5.21 -14.03
N THR A 26 -19.40 3.90 -13.86
CA THR A 26 -20.53 3.23 -13.19
C THR A 26 -20.22 2.84 -11.74
N GLN A 27 -19.17 3.42 -11.15
CA GLN A 27 -18.81 3.12 -9.76
C GLN A 27 -19.87 3.65 -8.79
N GLU A 28 -20.20 2.81 -7.82
CA GLU A 28 -20.97 3.19 -6.65
C GLU A 28 -20.04 3.24 -5.43
N ILE A 29 -20.29 4.20 -4.55
CA ILE A 29 -19.58 4.33 -3.28
C ILE A 29 -20.65 4.21 -2.20
N ASP A 30 -20.48 3.22 -1.35
CA ASP A 30 -21.35 2.95 -0.21
C ASP A 30 -20.54 3.11 1.07
N VAL A 31 -21.14 3.79 2.05
CA VAL A 31 -20.53 4.03 3.37
C VAL A 31 -21.50 3.51 4.40
N ARG A 32 -21.14 2.37 5.00
CA ARG A 32 -21.92 1.71 6.05
C ARG A 32 -21.26 1.92 7.39
N MET A 33 -22.06 2.22 8.39
CA MET A 33 -21.63 2.30 9.78
C MET A 33 -22.26 1.17 10.57
N THR A 34 -21.47 0.55 11.42
CA THR A 34 -21.95 -0.40 12.41
C THR A 34 -21.26 -0.11 13.73
N THR A 35 -22.03 -0.12 14.81
CA THR A 35 -21.54 0.17 16.15
C THR A 35 -21.45 -1.12 16.94
N VAL A 36 -20.30 -1.38 17.56
CA VAL A 36 -20.11 -2.51 18.46
C VAL A 36 -19.61 -1.99 19.80
N SER A 37 -20.27 -2.40 20.89
CA SER A 37 -19.83 -2.04 22.24
C SER A 37 -18.56 -2.81 22.61
N PHE A 38 -17.65 -2.15 23.34
CA PHE A 38 -16.46 -2.82 23.91
C PHE A 38 -16.83 -3.97 24.86
N SER A 39 -18.02 -3.94 25.46
CA SER A 39 -18.49 -5.04 26.32
C SER A 39 -18.85 -6.32 25.56
N VAL A 40 -18.94 -6.25 24.22
CA VAL A 40 -19.35 -7.37 23.36
C VAL A 40 -18.20 -7.85 22.49
N CYS A 41 -17.28 -6.95 22.11
CA CYS A 41 -16.20 -7.27 21.19
C CYS A 41 -14.87 -7.52 21.93
N ASP A 42 -14.62 -8.79 22.28
CA ASP A 42 -13.39 -9.19 22.97
C ASP A 42 -12.14 -8.86 22.14
N TYR A 43 -12.23 -9.02 20.81
CA TYR A 43 -11.14 -8.67 19.88
C TYR A 43 -10.84 -7.17 19.87
N CYS A 44 -11.87 -6.33 19.94
CA CYS A 44 -11.70 -4.88 19.97
C CYS A 44 -10.99 -4.44 21.26
N VAL A 45 -11.39 -5.02 22.39
CA VAL A 45 -10.76 -4.78 23.69
C VAL A 45 -9.32 -5.28 23.70
N ALA A 46 -9.06 -6.48 23.19
CA ALA A 46 -7.71 -7.03 23.10
C ALA A 46 -6.80 -6.17 22.21
N ALA A 47 -7.27 -5.72 21.05
CA ALA A 47 -6.51 -4.88 20.15
C ALA A 47 -6.20 -3.51 20.78
N TYR A 48 -7.22 -2.87 21.36
CA TYR A 48 -7.08 -1.58 22.05
C TYR A 48 -6.10 -1.65 23.23
N THR A 49 -6.24 -2.68 24.08
CA THR A 49 -5.41 -2.81 25.29
C THR A 49 -3.95 -3.12 24.98
N ARG A 50 -3.68 -3.92 23.93
CA ARG A 50 -2.30 -4.19 23.48
C ARG A 50 -1.64 -2.94 22.92
N ALA A 51 -2.36 -2.17 22.11
CA ALA A 51 -1.85 -0.94 21.53
C ALA A 51 -1.72 0.23 22.51
N LEU A 52 -2.24 0.13 23.73
CA LEU A 52 -2.21 1.22 24.70
C LEU A 52 -0.81 1.35 25.31
N SER A 53 -0.15 2.46 25.00
CA SER A 53 1.18 2.77 25.49
C SER A 53 1.19 4.05 26.33
N THR A 54 2.27 4.27 27.06
CA THR A 54 2.45 5.45 27.92
C THR A 54 3.72 6.20 27.56
N HIS A 55 3.64 7.53 27.62
CA HIS A 55 4.77 8.41 27.36
C HIS A 55 4.82 9.53 28.40
N THR A 56 5.99 9.74 28.98
CA THR A 56 6.21 10.82 29.95
C THR A 56 6.67 12.08 29.22
N SER A 57 5.91 13.17 29.35
CA SER A 57 6.28 14.49 28.81
C SER A 57 6.54 15.48 29.93
N ASN A 58 7.41 16.46 29.69
CA ASN A 58 7.64 17.56 30.61
C ASN A 58 6.72 18.72 30.22
N VAL A 59 5.72 19.00 31.06
CA VAL A 59 4.76 20.08 30.80
C VAL A 59 5.18 21.30 31.61
N LEU A 60 5.18 22.46 30.95
CA LEU A 60 5.36 23.74 31.63
C LEU A 60 4.10 24.03 32.44
N TRP A 61 4.15 23.79 33.74
CA TRP A 61 3.04 24.15 34.62
C TRP A 61 3.12 25.66 34.89
N ARG A 62 2.10 26.39 34.44
CA ARG A 62 1.89 27.78 34.83
C ARG A 62 0.79 27.83 35.90
N PRO A 63 1.08 28.35 37.10
CA PRO A 63 0.06 28.55 38.12
C PRO A 63 -1.09 29.41 37.60
N PRO A 64 -2.33 29.17 38.04
CA PRO A 64 -3.40 30.13 37.85
C PRO A 64 -2.96 31.50 38.40
N LEU A 65 -3.22 32.58 37.66
CA LEU A 65 -2.92 33.93 38.17
C LEU A 65 -3.61 34.11 39.53
N PRO A 66 -2.91 34.63 40.56
CA PRO A 66 -3.55 34.90 41.84
C PRO A 66 -4.68 35.91 41.63
N THR A 67 -5.90 35.54 42.00
CA THR A 67 -7.12 36.35 41.88
C THR A 67 -7.20 37.50 42.89
N ALA A 68 -6.17 37.68 43.73
CA ALA A 68 -6.07 38.81 44.64
C ALA A 68 -4.59 39.20 44.85
N PRO A 69 -4.27 40.51 44.88
CA PRO A 69 -2.93 40.96 45.26
C PRO A 69 -2.67 40.60 46.72
N HIS A 70 -1.69 39.73 46.97
CA HIS A 70 -1.15 39.52 48.30
C HIS A 70 -0.51 40.84 48.79
N PRO A 71 -0.77 41.29 50.04
CA PRO A 71 -0.31 42.59 50.55
C PRO A 71 1.22 42.71 50.70
N ASN A 72 1.96 41.61 50.55
CA ASN A 72 3.42 41.62 50.49
C ASN A 72 3.84 41.13 49.09
N GLY A 73 4.33 42.06 48.26
CA GLY A 73 4.55 41.94 46.82
C GLY A 73 5.58 40.92 46.31
N THR A 74 5.48 39.66 46.73
CA THR A 74 6.28 38.55 46.19
C THR A 74 5.38 37.38 45.81
N ALA A 75 4.77 37.41 44.62
CA ALA A 75 4.08 36.25 44.08
C ALA A 75 4.06 36.25 42.54
N GLY A 76 5.24 36.35 41.92
CA GLY A 76 5.46 35.79 40.59
C GLY A 76 5.88 34.34 40.77
N SER A 77 4.92 33.43 40.89
CA SER A 77 5.23 32.00 40.96
C SER A 77 5.94 31.59 39.67
N LYS A 78 7.22 31.20 39.81
CA LYS A 78 8.06 30.79 38.68
C LYS A 78 7.41 29.57 38.00
N PRO A 79 7.38 29.53 36.67
CA PRO A 79 6.93 28.33 35.97
C PRO A 79 7.83 27.15 36.38
N SER A 80 7.21 26.02 36.71
CA SER A 80 7.90 24.78 37.05
C SER A 80 7.58 23.73 36.01
N PHE A 81 8.56 22.89 35.68
CA PHE A 81 8.34 21.74 34.83
C PHE A 81 7.80 20.59 35.69
N GLN A 82 6.67 20.01 35.28
CA GLN A 82 6.14 18.80 35.88
C GLN A 82 6.12 17.69 34.83
N ALA A 83 6.68 16.54 35.18
CA ALA A 83 6.54 15.34 34.36
C ALA A 83 5.09 14.85 34.45
N ARG A 84 4.41 14.73 33.31
CA ARG A 84 3.09 14.10 33.19
C ARG A 84 3.20 12.87 32.32
N ILE A 85 2.54 11.80 32.77
CA ILE A 85 2.40 10.57 31.99
C ILE A 85 1.14 10.73 31.15
N HIS A 86 1.27 10.53 29.84
CA HIS A 86 0.17 10.53 28.89
C HIS A 86 0.04 9.14 28.28
N GLN A 87 -1.19 8.71 28.04
CA GLN A 87 -1.47 7.52 27.26
C GLN A 87 -1.56 7.89 25.77
N PHE A 88 -1.17 6.96 24.91
CA PHE A 88 -1.35 7.05 23.47
C PHE A 88 -1.60 5.65 22.90
N LEU A 89 -2.16 5.57 21.71
CA LEU A 89 -2.31 4.30 20.99
C LEU A 89 -1.16 4.16 20.00
N ASP A 90 -0.42 3.06 20.06
CA ASP A 90 0.53 2.70 19.03
C ASP A 90 -0.25 2.23 17.79
N SER A 91 -0.17 2.99 16.71
CA SER A 91 -0.98 2.69 15.53
C SER A 91 -0.52 1.43 14.80
N ALA A 92 0.78 1.12 14.84
CA ALA A 92 1.35 -0.05 14.18
C ALA A 92 0.99 -1.34 14.94
N GLU A 93 1.06 -1.30 16.27
CA GLU A 93 0.61 -2.40 17.10
C GLU A 93 -0.90 -2.62 16.98
N LEU A 94 -1.70 -1.54 16.95
CA LEU A 94 -3.14 -1.66 16.75
C LEU A 94 -3.48 -2.25 15.38
N HIS A 95 -2.82 -1.79 14.32
CA HIS A 95 -2.97 -2.30 12.97
C HIS A 95 -2.66 -3.80 12.90
N ALA A 96 -1.51 -4.23 13.42
CA ALA A 96 -1.11 -5.63 13.42
C ALA A 96 -2.10 -6.52 14.18
N ASN A 97 -2.54 -6.10 15.37
CA ASN A 97 -3.52 -6.85 16.17
C ASN A 97 -4.87 -6.93 15.45
N LEU A 98 -5.35 -5.83 14.84
CA LEU A 98 -6.60 -5.84 14.09
C LEU A 98 -6.50 -6.71 12.83
N GLN A 99 -5.38 -6.73 12.12
CA GLN A 99 -5.17 -7.64 11.00
C GLN A 99 -5.20 -9.11 11.44
N GLU A 100 -4.57 -9.43 12.58
CA GLU A 100 -4.58 -10.78 13.15
C GLU A 100 -6.00 -11.20 13.57
N PHE A 101 -6.75 -10.30 14.21
CA PHE A 101 -8.11 -10.56 14.69
C PHE A 101 -9.21 -10.39 13.62
N ALA A 102 -8.91 -9.75 12.49
CA ALA A 102 -9.84 -9.56 11.38
C ALA A 102 -10.16 -10.86 10.62
N LEU A 103 -9.42 -11.94 10.87
CA LEU A 103 -9.87 -13.31 10.57
C LEU A 103 -11.18 -13.58 11.33
N PRO A 104 -12.13 -14.37 10.79
CA PRO A 104 -13.57 -14.07 10.69
C PRO A 104 -14.37 -13.65 11.95
N GLY A 105 -13.80 -13.71 13.16
CA GLY A 105 -14.44 -13.33 14.42
C GLY A 105 -14.88 -11.86 14.48
N LEU A 106 -13.99 -10.90 14.18
CA LEU A 106 -14.31 -9.47 14.33
C LEU A 106 -15.46 -9.00 13.42
N TRP A 107 -15.44 -9.43 12.15
CA TRP A 107 -16.49 -9.09 11.19
C TRP A 107 -17.82 -9.77 11.55
N ALA A 108 -17.76 -11.02 12.02
CA ALA A 108 -18.96 -11.74 12.48
C ALA A 108 -19.58 -11.10 13.73
N GLU A 109 -18.78 -10.65 14.69
CA GLU A 109 -19.25 -9.92 15.88
C GLU A 109 -19.89 -8.58 15.52
N ALA A 110 -19.39 -7.93 14.47
CA ALA A 110 -20.00 -6.74 13.89
C ALA A 110 -21.21 -7.04 13.00
N GLY A 111 -21.56 -8.32 12.75
CA GLY A 111 -22.63 -8.70 11.83
C GLY A 111 -22.35 -8.33 10.37
N LEU A 112 -21.08 -8.17 10.00
CA LEU A 112 -20.64 -7.80 8.66
C LEU A 112 -20.03 -9.00 7.94
N SER A 113 -20.20 -9.05 6.62
CA SER A 113 -19.49 -10.01 5.78
C SER A 113 -18.07 -9.53 5.52
N PRO A 114 -17.07 -10.42 5.53
CA PRO A 114 -15.68 -10.04 5.26
C PRO A 114 -15.55 -9.43 3.86
N PRO A 115 -14.54 -8.57 3.64
CA PRO A 115 -14.32 -7.92 2.37
C PRO A 115 -13.99 -8.96 1.29
N GLU A 116 -14.38 -8.66 0.05
CA GLU A 116 -14.00 -9.48 -1.11
C GLU A 116 -12.47 -9.55 -1.23
N PRO A 117 -11.93 -10.68 -1.71
CA PRO A 117 -10.50 -10.79 -1.95
C PRO A 117 -10.03 -9.78 -3.00
N PRO A 118 -8.73 -9.43 -3.01
CA PRO A 118 -8.15 -8.53 -4.01
C PRO A 118 -8.48 -9.01 -5.43
N GLY A 119 -8.99 -8.09 -6.27
CA GLY A 119 -9.43 -8.42 -7.63
C GLY A 119 -10.92 -8.76 -7.76
N GLY A 120 -11.68 -8.72 -6.67
CA GLY A 120 -13.15 -8.73 -6.69
C GLY A 120 -13.77 -7.52 -7.40
N ALA A 121 -15.09 -7.53 -7.58
CA ALA A 121 -15.82 -6.44 -8.21
C ALA A 121 -15.91 -5.19 -7.30
N SER A 122 -15.67 -5.37 -6.00
CA SER A 122 -15.70 -4.32 -5.00
C SER A 122 -14.38 -4.23 -4.22
N LYS A 123 -14.00 -3.01 -3.82
CA LYS A 123 -12.89 -2.76 -2.89
C LYS A 123 -13.46 -2.15 -1.62
N THR A 124 -13.31 -2.87 -0.51
CA THR A 124 -13.78 -2.45 0.81
C THR A 124 -12.58 -2.12 1.69
N ILE A 125 -12.58 -0.95 2.33
CA ILE A 125 -11.58 -0.54 3.32
C ILE A 125 -12.29 -0.39 4.67
N PRO A 126 -12.01 -1.24 5.68
CA PRO A 126 -12.54 -1.05 7.01
C PRO A 126 -12.01 0.23 7.66
N VAL A 127 -12.90 0.90 8.38
CA VAL A 127 -12.58 2.10 9.18
C VAL A 127 -12.92 1.79 10.63
N TYR A 128 -11.90 1.63 11.47
CA TYR A 128 -12.06 1.36 12.90
C TYR A 128 -12.01 2.67 13.67
N LEU A 129 -13.16 3.10 14.19
CA LEU A 129 -13.28 4.26 15.06
C LEU A 129 -13.44 3.82 16.52
N PHE A 130 -12.42 4.10 17.32
CA PHE A 130 -12.46 3.93 18.77
C PHE A 130 -13.07 5.17 19.40
N ASP A 131 -14.38 5.13 19.65
CA ASP A 131 -15.14 6.19 20.29
C ASP A 131 -15.16 6.02 21.82
N LEU A 132 -14.33 6.79 22.51
CA LEU A 132 -14.07 6.65 23.93
C LEU A 132 -14.73 7.79 24.71
N SER A 133 -15.33 7.46 25.85
CA SER A 133 -15.90 8.45 26.77
C SER A 133 -14.85 9.12 27.67
N ASN A 134 -13.57 8.87 27.44
CA ASN A 134 -12.47 9.42 28.25
C ASN A 134 -12.36 10.94 28.08
N GLU A 135 -12.17 11.63 29.20
CA GLU A 135 -11.92 13.08 29.26
C GLU A 135 -10.43 13.43 29.03
N GLU A 136 -9.57 12.41 28.95
CA GLU A 136 -8.14 12.57 28.64
C GLU A 136 -7.89 12.49 27.13
N LEU A 137 -6.90 13.25 26.66
CA LEU A 137 -6.48 13.25 25.26
C LEU A 137 -5.79 11.91 24.96
N LEU A 138 -6.36 11.16 24.02
CA LEU A 138 -5.75 9.95 23.47
C LEU A 138 -5.58 10.13 21.96
N LEU A 139 -4.35 9.94 21.47
CA LEU A 139 -3.98 10.07 20.07
C LEU A 139 -3.15 8.86 19.64
N PHE A 140 -3.16 8.58 18.34
CA PHE A 140 -2.22 7.66 17.73
C PHE A 140 -0.83 8.27 17.67
N ASP A 141 0.15 7.48 18.11
CA ASP A 141 1.57 7.83 18.09
C ASP A 141 1.87 9.20 18.73
N ARG A 142 0.98 9.63 19.64
CA ARG A 142 0.93 10.93 20.35
C ARG A 142 0.50 12.13 19.50
N HIS A 143 0.32 12.00 18.19
CA HIS A 143 0.20 13.15 17.28
C HIS A 143 -1.08 13.10 16.42
N HIS A 144 -1.60 11.92 16.12
CA HIS A 144 -2.62 11.73 15.10
C HIS A 144 -3.96 11.32 15.70
N GLN A 145 -5.07 11.90 15.25
CA GLN A 145 -6.40 11.36 15.55
C GLN A 145 -6.78 10.21 14.62
N VAL A 146 -6.21 10.21 13.41
CA VAL A 146 -6.48 9.23 12.36
C VAL A 146 -5.17 8.83 11.70
N VAL A 147 -4.99 7.53 11.50
CA VAL A 147 -3.88 6.95 10.75
C VAL A 147 -4.46 6.07 9.64
N ALA A 148 -3.92 6.21 8.43
CA ALA A 148 -4.36 5.44 7.28
C ALA A 148 -3.28 4.44 6.86
N TYR A 149 -3.70 3.18 6.74
CA TYR A 149 -2.93 2.11 6.15
C TYR A 149 -3.51 1.77 4.77
N PRO A 150 -2.78 1.05 3.89
CA PRO A 150 -3.30 0.65 2.58
C PRO A 150 -4.57 -0.21 2.63
N ASP A 151 -4.79 -0.92 3.74
CA ASP A 151 -5.86 -1.89 3.94
C ASP A 151 -6.91 -1.45 4.95
N MET A 152 -6.65 -0.48 5.83
CA MET A 152 -7.62 0.01 6.82
C MET A 152 -7.35 1.44 7.28
N VAL A 153 -8.34 2.07 7.91
CA VAL A 153 -8.18 3.38 8.56
C VAL A 153 -8.47 3.24 10.04
N LEU A 154 -7.59 3.77 10.88
CA LEU A 154 -7.74 3.78 12.34
C LEU A 154 -8.05 5.20 12.80
N ALA A 155 -9.06 5.36 13.64
CA ALA A 155 -9.50 6.65 14.16
C ALA A 155 -9.79 6.55 15.66
N VAL A 156 -9.48 7.62 16.41
CA VAL A 156 -9.80 7.72 17.83
C VAL A 156 -10.55 9.02 18.09
N ARG A 157 -11.64 8.92 18.86
CA ARG A 157 -12.44 10.05 19.33
C ARG A 157 -12.50 9.99 20.84
N THR A 158 -12.20 11.10 21.52
CA THR A 158 -12.36 11.23 22.98
C THR A 158 -13.18 12.46 23.33
N ARG A 159 -13.60 12.58 24.60
CA ARG A 159 -14.33 13.74 25.13
C ARG A 159 -13.43 14.83 25.67
N ALA A 160 -12.11 14.66 25.54
CA ALA A 160 -11.13 15.62 26.01
C ALA A 160 -11.37 17.03 25.46
N ALA A 161 -11.06 18.01 26.31
CA ALA A 161 -11.05 19.42 25.92
C ALA A 161 -10.07 19.67 24.77
N GLU A 162 -10.23 20.82 24.10
CA GLU A 162 -9.34 21.22 23.01
C GLU A 162 -7.88 21.25 23.50
N ALA A 163 -7.00 20.61 22.73
CA ALA A 163 -5.58 20.52 23.04
C ALA A 163 -4.80 21.45 22.12
N LEU A 164 -3.88 22.25 22.68
CA LEU A 164 -2.98 23.05 21.87
C LEU A 164 -2.00 22.12 21.14
N VAL A 165 -1.81 22.36 19.84
CA VAL A 165 -0.77 21.68 19.07
C VAL A 165 0.44 22.59 18.90
N ASP A 166 1.60 22.01 18.58
CA ASP A 166 2.87 22.75 18.40
C ASP A 166 2.90 23.64 17.14
N PHE A 167 1.78 23.76 16.44
CA PHE A 167 1.63 24.56 15.24
C PHE A 167 1.03 25.94 15.55
N GLN A 168 1.58 26.96 14.91
CA GLN A 168 1.10 28.34 14.99
C GLN A 168 0.99 28.96 13.60
N CYS A 169 -0.11 29.67 13.34
CA CYS A 169 -0.32 30.44 12.12
C CYS A 169 -0.25 31.94 12.46
N GLY A 170 0.90 32.55 12.20
CA GLY A 170 1.19 33.91 12.63
C GLY A 170 1.23 34.02 14.15
N ARG A 171 0.19 34.63 14.74
CA ARG A 171 0.04 34.78 16.21
C ARG A 171 -1.03 33.87 16.81
N HIS A 172 -1.66 33.01 16.00
CA HIS A 172 -2.72 32.11 16.45
C HIS A 172 -2.13 30.73 16.70
N VAL A 173 -2.28 30.24 17.92
CA VAL A 173 -1.98 28.84 18.25
C VAL A 173 -3.09 27.98 17.69
N MET A 174 -2.72 26.87 17.05
CA MET A 174 -3.70 25.92 16.54
C MET A 174 -4.14 24.98 17.66
N ALA A 175 -5.40 24.56 17.60
CA ALA A 175 -5.97 23.64 18.57
C ALA A 175 -6.52 22.40 17.86
N LEU A 176 -6.28 21.24 18.46
CA LEU A 176 -6.86 19.97 18.11
C LEU A 176 -8.14 19.78 18.91
N ARG A 177 -9.20 19.32 18.25
CA ARG A 177 -10.49 18.99 18.87
C ARG A 177 -10.69 17.48 18.90
N PRO A 178 -10.42 16.78 20.02
CA PRO A 178 -10.46 15.31 20.11
C PRO A 178 -11.83 14.70 19.81
N HIS A 179 -12.89 15.47 20.01
CA HIS A 179 -14.27 15.06 19.72
C HIS A 179 -14.65 15.21 18.24
N ASP A 180 -13.90 15.99 17.45
CA ASP A 180 -14.19 16.26 16.03
C ASP A 180 -13.30 15.42 15.10
N VAL A 181 -13.73 14.18 14.83
CA VAL A 181 -12.97 13.21 14.01
C VAL A 181 -13.37 13.25 12.53
N ALA A 182 -14.48 13.88 12.15
CA ALA A 182 -15.05 13.78 10.81
C ALA A 182 -14.07 14.21 9.70
N ARG A 183 -13.36 15.33 9.95
CA ARG A 183 -12.36 15.88 9.03
C ARG A 183 -11.14 14.95 8.84
N PRO A 184 -10.40 14.59 9.90
CA PRO A 184 -9.25 13.70 9.73
C PRO A 184 -9.66 12.30 9.27
N LEU A 185 -10.90 11.85 9.56
CA LEU A 185 -11.43 10.59 9.04
C LEU A 185 -11.58 10.60 7.52
N LEU A 186 -12.14 11.68 6.96
CA LEU A 186 -12.20 11.87 5.52
C LEU A 186 -10.79 11.83 4.91
N ALA A 187 -9.81 12.51 5.52
CA ALA A 187 -8.41 12.45 5.08
C ALA A 187 -7.80 11.04 5.13
N GLY A 188 -8.12 10.25 6.17
CA GLY A 188 -7.68 8.87 6.29
C GLY A 188 -8.25 7.99 5.18
N VAL A 189 -9.56 8.11 4.90
CA VAL A 189 -10.24 7.38 3.82
C VAL A 189 -9.67 7.74 2.45
N LEU A 190 -9.40 9.02 2.18
CA LEU A 190 -8.77 9.46 0.93
C LEU A 190 -7.38 8.83 0.72
N GLN A 191 -6.59 8.72 1.78
CA GLN A 191 -5.28 8.07 1.74
C GLN A 191 -5.39 6.57 1.47
N ALA A 192 -6.23 5.86 2.22
CA ALA A 192 -6.32 4.40 2.10
C ALA A 192 -6.96 3.95 0.77
N LEU A 193 -8.04 4.62 0.35
CA LEU A 193 -8.84 4.17 -0.79
C LEU A 193 -8.37 4.74 -2.13
N TRP A 194 -7.99 6.03 -2.17
CA TRP A 194 -7.55 6.74 -3.39
C TRP A 194 -6.08 7.17 -3.39
N ALA A 195 -5.30 6.80 -2.37
CA ALA A 195 -3.88 7.15 -2.25
C ALA A 195 -3.62 8.67 -2.37
N VAL A 196 -4.58 9.51 -1.95
CA VAL A 196 -4.39 10.97 -1.98
C VAL A 196 -3.38 11.35 -0.91
N ALA A 197 -2.21 11.82 -1.34
CA ALA A 197 -1.16 12.24 -0.43
C ALA A 197 -1.57 13.48 0.38
N PRO A 198 -1.23 13.56 1.68
CA PRO A 198 -1.38 14.78 2.45
C PRO A 198 -0.61 15.94 1.79
N PRO A 199 -1.14 17.17 1.77
CA PRO A 199 -0.42 18.34 1.27
C PRO A 199 0.85 18.69 2.05
N SER A 200 1.03 18.12 3.26
CA SER A 200 2.28 18.21 4.01
C SER A 200 3.38 17.32 3.45
N LEU A 201 3.09 16.40 2.53
CA LEU A 201 4.09 15.50 1.96
C LEU A 201 4.63 16.09 0.65
N ALA A 202 5.96 16.25 0.56
CA ALA A 202 6.64 16.68 -0.65
C ALA A 202 7.67 15.63 -1.07
N TRP A 203 7.92 15.51 -2.37
CA TRP A 203 8.99 14.64 -2.86
C TRP A 203 10.32 15.38 -2.87
N ASP A 204 11.34 14.84 -2.20
CA ASP A 204 12.71 15.30 -2.30
C ASP A 204 13.48 14.45 -3.30
N ALA A 205 13.94 15.09 -4.38
CA ALA A 205 14.72 14.45 -5.42
C ALA A 205 16.16 14.13 -4.98
N ALA A 206 16.71 14.84 -3.99
CA ALA A 206 18.06 14.61 -3.50
C ALA A 206 18.14 13.30 -2.72
N ASP A 207 17.18 13.09 -1.81
CA ASP A 207 17.10 11.90 -0.97
C ASP A 207 16.27 10.77 -1.59
N ASN A 208 15.64 11.03 -2.75
CA ASN A 208 14.73 10.11 -3.43
C ASN A 208 13.67 9.55 -2.46
N ALA A 209 13.11 10.45 -1.65
CA ALA A 209 12.21 10.13 -0.55
C ALA A 209 11.12 11.18 -0.42
N ALA A 210 9.98 10.76 0.15
CA ALA A 210 8.96 11.69 0.60
C ALA A 210 9.39 12.33 1.91
N VAL A 211 9.35 13.66 1.97
CA VAL A 211 9.71 14.46 3.14
C VAL A 211 8.50 15.26 3.62
N GLU A 212 8.41 15.45 4.93
CA GLU A 212 7.35 16.26 5.52
C GLU A 212 7.71 17.75 5.44
N SER A 213 6.85 18.52 4.79
CA SER A 213 6.95 19.96 4.61
C SER A 213 5.58 20.60 4.80
N HIS A 214 5.39 21.27 5.92
CA HIS A 214 4.12 21.95 6.24
C HIS A 214 3.88 23.23 5.45
N LEU A 215 4.78 23.62 4.54
CA LEU A 215 4.63 24.82 3.70
C LEU A 215 3.32 24.80 2.89
N TRP A 216 2.87 23.60 2.48
CA TRP A 216 1.65 23.40 1.69
C TRP A 216 0.52 22.73 2.48
N ALA A 217 0.70 22.52 3.79
CA ALA A 217 -0.27 21.86 4.66
C ALA A 217 -1.43 22.78 5.12
N VAL A 218 -1.49 24.00 4.59
CA VAL A 218 -2.49 25.03 4.95
C VAL A 218 -3.65 25.06 3.95
N GLY A 219 -4.84 25.42 4.43
CA GLY A 219 -5.99 25.77 3.57
C GLY A 219 -7.23 24.90 3.78
N LEU A 220 -8.09 24.87 2.76
CA LEU A 220 -9.34 24.10 2.76
C LEU A 220 -9.05 22.64 2.39
N THR A 221 -8.45 21.93 3.34
CA THR A 221 -8.07 20.53 3.21
C THR A 221 -8.48 19.72 4.44
N PRO A 222 -8.90 18.46 4.27
CA PRO A 222 -9.15 17.58 5.40
C PRO A 222 -7.86 17.09 6.07
N PHE A 223 -6.70 17.30 5.44
CA PHE A 223 -5.41 16.82 5.92
C PHE A 223 -4.78 17.73 6.97
N GLY A 224 -4.03 17.12 7.90
CA GLY A 224 -3.12 17.81 8.82
C GLY A 224 -3.79 18.71 9.87
N PRO A 225 -3.00 19.27 10.80
CA PRO A 225 -3.49 20.17 11.85
C PRO A 225 -3.72 21.61 11.36
N LEU A 226 -3.12 21.98 10.22
CA LEU A 226 -3.21 23.32 9.63
C LEU A 226 -4.37 23.47 8.61
N GLY A 227 -5.07 22.37 8.33
CA GLY A 227 -6.24 22.32 7.46
C GLY A 227 -7.55 22.54 8.24
N ALA A 228 -8.47 23.28 7.64
CA ALA A 228 -9.81 23.53 8.22
C ALA A 228 -10.97 23.02 7.35
N GLY A 229 -10.69 22.44 6.19
CA GLY A 229 -11.71 22.02 5.23
C GLY A 229 -12.29 20.65 5.55
N ARG A 230 -13.62 20.54 5.59
CA ARG A 230 -14.35 19.26 5.56
C ARG A 230 -14.79 18.85 4.15
N HIS A 231 -14.43 19.65 3.16
CA HIS A 231 -14.79 19.46 1.76
C HIS A 231 -13.53 19.16 0.94
N LEU A 232 -13.72 18.41 -0.15
CA LEU A 232 -12.64 18.13 -1.09
C LEU A 232 -12.43 19.31 -2.02
N SER A 233 -11.18 19.77 -2.11
CA SER A 233 -10.79 20.72 -3.14
C SER A 233 -10.68 20.04 -4.50
N PHE A 234 -10.74 20.82 -5.58
CA PHE A 234 -10.51 20.32 -6.94
C PHE A 234 -9.22 19.48 -7.04
N VAL A 235 -8.14 19.92 -6.38
CA VAL A 235 -6.84 19.22 -6.42
C VAL A 235 -6.91 17.85 -5.75
N GLN A 236 -7.68 17.71 -4.68
CA GLN A 236 -7.85 16.42 -3.98
C GLN A 236 -8.72 15.45 -4.78
N VAL A 237 -9.79 15.97 -5.40
CA VAL A 237 -10.63 15.17 -6.30
C VAL A 237 -9.81 14.73 -7.52
N ASP A 238 -9.10 15.66 -8.17
CA ASP A 238 -8.22 15.36 -9.30
C ASP A 238 -7.18 14.30 -8.95
N ALA A 239 -6.49 14.46 -7.82
CA ALA A 239 -5.48 13.52 -7.36
C ALA A 239 -6.07 12.12 -7.16
N GLY A 240 -7.22 12.00 -6.49
CA GLY A 240 -7.86 10.70 -6.26
C GLY A 240 -8.26 10.00 -7.56
N LEU A 241 -8.88 10.74 -8.49
CA LEU A 241 -9.28 10.20 -9.79
C LEU A 241 -8.07 9.82 -10.67
N ARG A 242 -7.02 10.63 -10.62
CA ARG A 242 -5.75 10.38 -11.33
C ARG A 242 -5.03 9.16 -10.77
N ASN A 243 -4.98 9.02 -9.45
CA ASN A 243 -4.37 7.87 -8.78
C ASN A 243 -5.07 6.57 -9.15
N LEU A 244 -6.39 6.56 -9.27
CA LEU A 244 -7.16 5.40 -9.74
C LEU A 244 -6.72 4.96 -11.15
N VAL A 245 -6.60 5.92 -12.08
CA VAL A 245 -6.10 5.64 -13.44
C VAL A 245 -4.67 5.09 -13.38
N HIS A 246 -3.79 5.71 -12.59
CA HIS A 246 -2.41 5.26 -12.44
C HIS A 246 -2.32 3.87 -11.84
N ALA A 247 -3.15 3.53 -10.87
CA ALA A 247 -3.19 2.20 -10.27
C ALA A 247 -3.50 1.11 -11.32
N HIS A 248 -4.52 1.32 -12.16
CA HIS A 248 -4.86 0.37 -13.23
C HIS A 248 -3.80 0.29 -14.33
N ALA A 249 -3.23 1.44 -14.72
CA ALA A 249 -2.14 1.46 -15.69
C ALA A 249 -0.89 0.75 -15.16
N ASN A 250 -0.54 0.99 -13.90
CA ASN A 250 0.60 0.34 -13.23
C ASN A 250 0.37 -1.16 -13.07
N ALA A 251 -0.84 -1.59 -12.69
CA ALA A 251 -1.19 -3.01 -12.61
C ALA A 251 -1.02 -3.71 -13.98
N SER A 252 -1.46 -3.07 -15.06
CA SER A 252 -1.28 -3.59 -16.42
C SER A 252 0.20 -3.68 -16.80
N LEU A 253 1.00 -2.67 -16.48
CA LEU A 253 2.45 -2.66 -16.74
C LEU A 253 3.19 -3.72 -15.91
N ALA A 254 2.82 -3.89 -14.64
CA ALA A 254 3.38 -4.91 -13.76
C ALA A 254 3.07 -6.32 -14.30
N ALA A 255 1.80 -6.59 -14.65
CA ALA A 255 1.40 -7.87 -15.24
C ALA A 255 2.11 -8.14 -16.57
N ALA A 256 2.24 -7.13 -17.45
CA ALA A 256 3.00 -7.29 -18.70
C ALA A 256 4.48 -7.61 -18.45
N ARG A 257 5.09 -6.97 -17.43
CA ARG A 257 6.48 -7.23 -17.03
C ARG A 257 6.64 -8.65 -16.48
N GLU A 258 5.71 -9.13 -15.67
CA GLU A 258 5.73 -10.49 -15.13
C GLU A 258 5.66 -11.53 -16.24
N VAL A 259 4.72 -11.39 -17.17
CA VAL A 259 4.58 -12.29 -18.32
C VAL A 259 5.85 -12.29 -19.18
N LEU A 260 6.43 -11.12 -19.45
CA LEU A 260 7.68 -11.02 -20.20
C LEU A 260 8.87 -11.63 -19.45
N ALA A 261 8.94 -11.46 -18.13
CA ALA A 261 10.00 -12.02 -17.30
C ALA A 261 9.91 -13.55 -17.22
N GLU A 262 8.69 -14.11 -17.21
CA GLU A 262 8.48 -15.55 -17.31
C GLU A 262 8.92 -16.07 -18.69
N PHE A 263 8.51 -15.41 -19.77
CA PHE A 263 8.88 -15.81 -21.11
C PHE A 263 10.38 -15.73 -21.37
N ALA A 264 11.06 -14.73 -20.82
CA ALA A 264 12.51 -14.59 -20.92
C ALA A 264 13.29 -15.79 -20.33
N ARG A 265 12.67 -16.64 -19.51
CA ARG A 265 13.31 -17.84 -18.94
C ARG A 265 13.45 -18.99 -19.96
N PHE A 266 12.71 -18.99 -21.07
CA PHE A 266 12.74 -20.07 -22.06
C PHE A 266 14.01 -20.09 -22.95
N GLY A 267 14.95 -19.16 -22.75
CA GLY A 267 16.25 -19.16 -23.43
C GLY A 267 16.24 -18.46 -24.79
N HIS A 268 17.45 -18.21 -25.34
CA HIS A 268 17.67 -17.38 -26.53
C HIS A 268 17.98 -18.19 -27.81
N ASP A 269 18.06 -19.51 -27.72
CA ASP A 269 18.76 -20.33 -28.73
C ASP A 269 17.87 -20.79 -29.91
N GLU A 270 16.54 -20.72 -29.79
CA GLU A 270 15.61 -20.89 -30.92
C GLU A 270 14.53 -19.80 -30.90
N ALA A 271 14.12 -19.34 -32.10
CA ALA A 271 13.06 -18.33 -32.23
C ALA A 271 11.76 -18.90 -31.62
N PRO A 272 11.35 -18.42 -30.43
CA PRO A 272 10.40 -19.14 -29.58
C PRO A 272 8.95 -19.06 -30.08
N LEU A 273 8.72 -18.30 -31.15
CA LEU A 273 7.40 -17.95 -31.66
C LEU A 273 7.41 -18.08 -33.19
N SER A 274 6.32 -18.62 -33.73
CA SER A 274 6.06 -18.56 -35.17
C SER A 274 6.01 -17.10 -35.64
N ALA A 275 6.29 -16.84 -36.92
CA ALA A 275 6.23 -15.49 -37.49
C ALA A 275 4.85 -14.83 -37.30
N ALA A 276 3.77 -15.62 -37.33
CA ALA A 276 2.41 -15.15 -37.08
C ALA A 276 2.18 -14.78 -35.59
N ALA A 277 2.69 -15.60 -34.66
CA ALA A 277 2.62 -15.31 -33.22
C ALA A 277 3.46 -14.06 -32.87
N ALA A 278 4.65 -13.92 -33.44
CA ALA A 278 5.51 -12.74 -33.27
C ALA A 278 4.85 -11.46 -33.81
N ALA A 279 4.21 -11.52 -34.99
CA ALA A 279 3.47 -10.39 -35.54
C ALA A 279 2.27 -10.00 -34.66
N THR A 280 1.54 -10.99 -34.15
CA THR A 280 0.40 -10.78 -33.24
C THR A 280 0.87 -10.16 -31.92
N LEU A 281 1.96 -10.67 -31.35
CA LEU A 281 2.58 -10.13 -30.13
C LEU A 281 2.96 -8.66 -30.32
N SER A 282 3.63 -8.33 -31.43
CA SER A 282 4.02 -6.95 -31.76
C SER A 282 2.79 -6.03 -31.89
N ALA A 283 1.73 -6.49 -32.57
CA ALA A 283 0.49 -5.74 -32.69
C ALA A 283 -0.16 -5.48 -31.32
N ARG A 284 -0.22 -6.48 -30.44
CA ARG A 284 -0.75 -6.35 -29.07
C ARG A 284 0.05 -5.35 -28.24
N PHE A 285 1.39 -5.38 -28.31
CA PHE A 285 2.23 -4.39 -27.62
C PHE A 285 2.01 -2.97 -28.14
N ASN A 286 1.82 -2.79 -29.45
CA ASN A 286 1.51 -1.50 -30.04
C ASN A 286 0.15 -0.97 -29.54
N VAL A 287 -0.87 -1.83 -29.45
CA VAL A 287 -2.18 -1.46 -28.90
C VAL A 287 -2.10 -1.16 -27.41
N LEU A 288 -1.36 -1.95 -26.62
CA LEU A 288 -1.12 -1.69 -25.20
C LEU A 288 -0.50 -0.31 -25.00
N ARG A 289 0.58 -0.01 -25.75
CA ARG A 289 1.24 1.31 -25.72
C ARG A 289 0.28 2.43 -26.11
N TYR A 290 -0.52 2.23 -27.16
CA TYR A 290 -1.52 3.20 -27.59
C TYR A 290 -2.55 3.49 -26.49
N LYS A 291 -3.09 2.45 -25.85
CA LYS A 291 -4.09 2.57 -24.78
C LYS A 291 -3.52 3.31 -23.57
N LEU A 292 -2.32 2.97 -23.12
CA LEU A 292 -1.66 3.66 -22.00
C LEU A 292 -1.37 5.14 -22.33
N ALA A 293 -0.88 5.44 -23.53
CA ALA A 293 -0.66 6.81 -23.97
C ALA A 293 -1.97 7.61 -24.05
N ARG A 294 -3.06 6.95 -24.49
CA ARG A 294 -4.38 7.58 -24.57
C ARG A 294 -4.95 7.85 -23.18
N ALA A 295 -4.81 6.92 -22.25
CA ALA A 295 -5.18 7.12 -20.84
C ALA A 295 -4.46 8.35 -20.25
N ALA A 296 -3.13 8.41 -20.38
CA ALA A 296 -2.34 9.56 -19.91
C ALA A 296 -2.82 10.89 -20.51
N ARG A 297 -3.08 10.92 -21.83
CA ARG A 297 -3.56 12.12 -22.52
C ARG A 297 -4.94 12.58 -22.03
N THR A 298 -5.87 11.65 -21.82
CA THR A 298 -7.22 11.98 -21.34
C THR A 298 -7.22 12.37 -19.86
N ALA A 299 -6.37 11.77 -19.03
CA ALA A 299 -6.15 12.19 -17.64
C ALA A 299 -5.59 13.62 -17.56
N ALA A 300 -4.69 13.99 -18.48
CA ALA A 300 -4.18 15.35 -18.57
C ALA A 300 -5.26 16.39 -18.94
N MET A 301 -6.35 15.96 -19.57
CA MET A 301 -7.52 16.80 -19.88
C MET A 301 -8.64 16.68 -18.83
N HIS A 302 -8.36 16.09 -17.67
CA HIS A 302 -9.34 15.82 -16.60
C HIS A 302 -10.54 14.95 -17.04
N ASN A 303 -10.42 14.23 -18.16
CA ASN A 303 -11.44 13.30 -18.62
C ASN A 303 -11.16 11.90 -18.05
N PHE A 304 -11.47 11.74 -16.76
CA PHE A 304 -11.18 10.51 -16.01
C PHE A 304 -12.02 9.31 -16.45
N ASN A 305 -13.23 9.52 -16.96
CA ASN A 305 -14.05 8.44 -17.53
C ASN A 305 -13.37 7.78 -18.74
N ALA A 306 -12.96 8.59 -19.72
CA ALA A 306 -12.23 8.07 -20.89
C ALA A 306 -10.87 7.50 -20.48
N SER A 307 -10.19 8.15 -19.54
CA SER A 307 -8.89 7.70 -19.06
C SER A 307 -8.96 6.32 -18.40
N LEU A 308 -9.92 6.13 -17.50
CA LEU A 308 -10.14 4.86 -16.81
C LEU A 308 -10.53 3.77 -17.80
N TYR A 309 -11.38 4.08 -18.79
CA TYR A 309 -11.71 3.14 -19.85
C TYR A 309 -10.46 2.63 -20.58
N PHE A 310 -9.55 3.51 -21.00
CA PHE A 310 -8.32 3.09 -21.67
C PHE A 310 -7.37 2.33 -20.75
N ALA A 311 -7.27 2.72 -19.46
CA ALA A 311 -6.45 2.03 -18.48
C ALA A 311 -6.96 0.62 -18.18
N LEU A 312 -8.27 0.43 -18.01
CA LEU A 312 -8.89 -0.89 -17.84
C LEU A 312 -8.76 -1.74 -19.11
N SER A 313 -8.98 -1.14 -20.28
CA SER A 313 -8.84 -1.83 -21.57
C SER A 313 -7.40 -2.25 -21.87
N ALA A 314 -6.40 -1.63 -21.23
CA ALA A 314 -5.00 -2.03 -21.35
C ALA A 314 -4.76 -3.42 -20.74
N ALA A 315 -5.42 -3.76 -19.61
CA ALA A 315 -5.33 -5.07 -18.98
C ALA A 315 -5.76 -6.21 -19.92
N HIS A 316 -6.76 -5.98 -20.77
CA HIS A 316 -7.18 -6.93 -21.80
C HIS A 316 -6.07 -7.22 -22.83
N GLU A 317 -5.25 -6.23 -23.20
CA GLU A 317 -4.11 -6.49 -24.10
C GLU A 317 -3.02 -7.30 -23.40
N VAL A 318 -2.82 -7.10 -22.10
CA VAL A 318 -1.87 -7.91 -21.32
C VAL A 318 -2.33 -9.37 -21.27
N GLY A 319 -3.63 -9.62 -21.07
CA GLY A 319 -4.20 -10.97 -21.17
C GLY A 319 -3.95 -11.61 -22.54
N GLY A 320 -4.17 -10.86 -23.64
CA GLY A 320 -3.87 -11.33 -24.99
C GLY A 320 -2.38 -11.56 -25.26
N ILE A 321 -1.48 -10.76 -24.67
CA ILE A 321 -0.03 -10.98 -24.72
C ILE A 321 0.32 -12.29 -24.02
N SER A 322 -0.22 -12.51 -22.82
CA SER A 322 -0.02 -13.75 -22.06
C SER A 322 -0.49 -14.98 -22.83
N GLU A 323 -1.64 -14.91 -23.48
CA GLU A 323 -2.18 -16.01 -24.28
C GLU A 323 -1.28 -16.36 -25.47
N VAL A 324 -0.79 -15.36 -26.21
CA VAL A 324 0.14 -15.59 -27.35
C VAL A 324 1.45 -16.22 -26.87
N LEU A 325 2.00 -15.75 -25.74
CA LEU A 325 3.25 -16.26 -25.20
C LEU A 325 3.11 -17.67 -24.63
N ARG A 326 1.99 -17.96 -23.93
CA ARG A 326 1.68 -19.30 -23.44
C ARG A 326 1.48 -20.29 -24.58
N GLY A 327 0.76 -19.91 -25.63
CA GLY A 327 0.61 -20.76 -26.83
C GLY A 327 1.96 -21.05 -27.49
N GLY A 328 2.83 -20.04 -27.60
CA GLY A 328 4.20 -20.24 -28.08
C GLY A 328 5.03 -21.18 -27.20
N ALA A 329 4.89 -21.08 -25.88
CA ALA A 329 5.58 -21.96 -24.94
C ALA A 329 5.07 -23.42 -25.00
N GLU A 330 3.79 -23.64 -25.28
CA GLU A 330 3.24 -25.00 -25.49
C GLU A 330 3.77 -25.65 -26.77
N ASP A 331 4.07 -24.86 -27.80
CA ASP A 331 4.66 -25.34 -29.06
C ASP A 331 6.16 -25.66 -28.92
N MET A 332 6.81 -25.28 -27.81
CA MET A 332 8.22 -25.59 -27.58
C MET A 332 8.42 -27.04 -27.15
N ALA A 333 9.15 -27.80 -27.96
CA ALA A 333 9.63 -29.12 -27.56
C ALA A 333 10.78 -28.98 -26.54
N THR A 334 10.56 -29.43 -25.30
CA THR A 334 11.62 -29.59 -24.31
C THR A 334 12.52 -30.75 -24.71
N THR A 335 13.60 -30.45 -25.41
CA THR A 335 14.63 -31.46 -25.70
C THR A 335 15.56 -31.55 -24.50
N VAL A 336 15.43 -32.61 -23.70
CA VAL A 336 16.42 -32.95 -22.68
C VAL A 336 17.62 -33.52 -23.42
N THR A 337 18.63 -32.68 -23.69
CA THR A 337 19.94 -33.16 -24.15
C THR A 337 20.61 -33.87 -22.98
N CYS A 338 20.32 -35.17 -22.81
CA CYS A 338 21.11 -36.02 -21.93
C CYS A 338 22.56 -36.00 -22.44
N PHE A 339 23.51 -35.74 -21.53
CA PHE A 339 24.96 -35.79 -21.70
C PHE A 339 25.40 -36.11 -23.15
N GLN A 340 25.83 -35.08 -23.87
CA GLN A 340 26.65 -35.28 -25.06
C GLN A 340 27.82 -36.18 -24.63
N GLU A 341 27.84 -37.42 -25.10
CA GLU A 341 29.01 -38.28 -24.89
C GLU A 341 30.21 -37.48 -25.41
N PRO A 342 31.26 -37.28 -24.61
CA PRO A 342 32.41 -36.52 -25.07
C PRO A 342 32.92 -37.19 -26.34
N ASP A 343 33.06 -36.43 -27.42
CA ASP A 343 33.67 -36.90 -28.67
C ASP A 343 34.99 -37.57 -28.32
N MET A 344 35.01 -38.91 -28.24
CA MET A 344 36.25 -39.61 -27.93
C MET A 344 37.17 -39.39 -29.14
N PRO A 345 38.29 -38.66 -28.97
CA PRO A 345 39.12 -38.33 -30.10
C PRO A 345 39.68 -39.62 -30.70
N LEU A 346 39.53 -39.78 -32.03
CA LEU A 346 40.08 -40.90 -32.82
C LEU A 346 41.56 -41.23 -32.49
N GLN A 347 42.30 -40.25 -31.96
CA GLN A 347 43.67 -40.39 -31.47
C GLN A 347 43.84 -41.47 -30.38
N ASN A 348 42.81 -41.70 -29.56
CA ASN A 348 42.84 -42.74 -28.51
C ASN A 348 42.70 -44.15 -29.11
N TRP A 349 41.95 -44.31 -30.23
CA TRP A 349 41.84 -45.60 -30.93
C TRP A 349 43.16 -46.01 -31.56
N VAL A 350 43.90 -45.08 -32.16
CA VAL A 350 45.22 -45.37 -32.76
C VAL A 350 46.21 -45.82 -31.68
N ALA A 351 46.18 -45.21 -30.49
CA ALA A 351 47.03 -45.60 -29.38
C ALA A 351 46.71 -47.03 -28.88
N VAL A 352 45.42 -47.37 -28.69
CA VAL A 352 45.01 -48.70 -28.22
C VAL A 352 45.33 -49.77 -29.25
N VAL A 353 45.01 -49.54 -30.53
CA VAL A 353 45.33 -50.49 -31.61
C VAL A 353 46.85 -50.66 -31.74
N GLY A 354 47.63 -49.58 -31.62
CA GLY A 354 49.09 -49.64 -31.62
C GLY A 354 49.65 -50.49 -30.47
N VAL A 355 49.13 -50.33 -29.25
CA VAL A 355 49.53 -51.15 -28.09
C VAL A 355 49.19 -52.62 -28.30
N VAL A 356 47.98 -52.94 -28.75
CA VAL A 356 47.55 -54.32 -29.01
C VAL A 356 48.42 -54.98 -30.10
N LEU A 357 48.70 -54.27 -31.20
CA LEU A 357 49.58 -54.78 -32.26
C LEU A 357 51.02 -54.97 -31.76
N SER A 358 51.54 -54.06 -30.95
CA SER A 358 52.89 -54.17 -30.38
C SER A 358 53.03 -55.33 -29.39
N LEU A 359 52.02 -55.56 -28.54
CA LEU A 359 51.95 -56.71 -27.64
C LEU A 359 51.79 -58.02 -28.42
N GLY A 360 50.96 -58.04 -29.47
CA GLY A 360 50.81 -59.18 -30.36
C GLY A 360 52.12 -59.52 -31.10
N TYR A 361 52.84 -58.50 -31.57
CA TYR A 361 54.16 -58.67 -32.18
C TYR A 361 55.20 -59.20 -31.18
N LEU A 362 55.25 -58.66 -29.96
CA LEU A 362 56.13 -59.16 -28.89
C LEU A 362 55.80 -60.60 -28.50
N TYR A 363 54.51 -60.95 -28.41
CA TYR A 363 54.06 -62.31 -28.13
C TYR A 363 54.48 -63.29 -29.23
N MET A 364 54.26 -62.93 -30.51
CA MET A 364 54.69 -63.73 -31.67
C MET A 364 56.22 -63.86 -31.76
N ARG A 365 56.97 -62.80 -31.45
CA ARG A 365 58.44 -62.81 -31.40
C ARG A 365 58.97 -63.74 -30.30
N ASN A 366 58.36 -63.69 -29.11
CA ASN A 366 58.73 -64.58 -28.01
C ASN A 366 58.38 -66.06 -28.29
N LEU A 367 57.27 -66.33 -29.00
CA LEU A 367 56.94 -67.67 -29.49
C LEU A 367 57.96 -68.21 -30.51
N GLY A 368 58.52 -67.34 -31.36
CA GLY A 368 59.60 -67.71 -32.28
C GLY A 368 60.89 -68.11 -31.56
N THR A 369 61.22 -67.46 -30.44
CA THR A 369 62.41 -67.79 -29.63
C THR A 369 62.28 -69.07 -28.81
N PHE A 370 61.06 -69.56 -28.55
CA PHE A 370 60.83 -70.84 -27.85
C PHE A 370 60.94 -72.08 -28.75
N LYS A 371 60.97 -71.92 -30.09
CA LYS A 371 61.19 -73.03 -31.04
C LYS A 371 62.66 -73.26 -31.41
N ALA A 372 63.59 -72.51 -30.81
CA ALA A 372 65.04 -72.59 -31.08
C ALA A 372 65.88 -73.04 -29.88
N LYS A 373 65.30 -73.85 -28.98
CA LYS A 373 66.04 -74.60 -27.94
C LYS A 373 65.59 -76.05 -27.90
#